data_AF-A0A6P1PUY9-F1
#
_entry.id   AF-A0A6P1PUY9-F1
#
_cell.length_a   1.000
_cell.length_b   1.000
_cell.length_c   1.000
_cell.angle_alpha   90.00
_cell.angle_beta   90.00
_cell.angle_gamma   90.00
#
_symmetry.space_group_name_H-M   'P 1'
#
loop_
_entity.id
_entity.type
_entity.pdbx_description
1 polymer ?
#
loop_
_entity_poly.entity_id
_entity_poly.type
_entity_poly.pdbx_seq_one_letter_code
_entity_poly.pdbx_strand_id
1 'polypeptide(L)'
;MRKYIFAFCFIALPVLAQTDTIETAQETIRSAMSEPAKVQFKLLRHIKNMRGEDYICGEVFSPRDHSTWRPFAYRSGKYMIDGSYKLPEDIKFFTQSGCGGKELETIGLTRKQASYMCGMSWEMITDVVVSGLTLEKAADNALAKVKSLDPRMPSSQKDQVKGILMDTLKEITSDKHVMDDIKQHPEASEDVFMTYCKVKMTELFPSN
;
A
#
# COMPACT_ATOMS: atom_id res chain seq x y z
N MET A 1 -30.62 13.68 -53.16
CA MET A 1 -29.28 13.09 -52.95
C MET A 1 -29.20 12.56 -51.53
N ARG A 2 -28.85 11.27 -51.37
CA ARG A 2 -28.91 10.48 -50.13
C ARG A 2 -27.92 11.01 -49.08
N LYS A 3 -28.42 11.23 -47.86
CA LYS A 3 -27.60 11.44 -46.65
C LYS A 3 -27.13 10.06 -46.16
N TYR A 4 -25.83 9.78 -46.25
CA TYR A 4 -25.24 8.59 -45.63
C TYR A 4 -24.87 8.94 -44.18
N ILE A 5 -25.67 8.45 -43.24
CA ILE A 5 -25.31 8.42 -41.82
C ILE A 5 -24.37 7.24 -41.64
N PHE A 6 -23.07 7.50 -41.50
CA PHE A 6 -22.10 6.51 -41.04
C PHE A 6 -22.36 6.25 -39.55
N ALA A 7 -23.11 5.19 -39.26
CA ALA A 7 -23.22 4.65 -37.92
C ALA A 7 -21.91 3.92 -37.58
N PHE A 8 -21.04 4.58 -36.81
CA PHE A 8 -19.85 3.97 -36.23
C PHE A 8 -20.32 3.07 -35.08
N CYS A 9 -20.57 1.80 -35.38
CA CYS A 9 -20.77 0.78 -34.36
C CYS A 9 -19.44 0.58 -33.63
N PHE A 10 -19.27 1.26 -32.49
CA PHE A 10 -18.28 0.89 -31.49
C PHE A 10 -18.63 -0.51 -30.99
N ILE A 11 -18.00 -1.52 -31.59
CA ILE A 11 -17.97 -2.87 -31.03
C ILE A 11 -17.14 -2.75 -29.75
N ALA A 12 -17.83 -2.58 -28.62
CA ALA A 12 -17.23 -2.79 -27.32
C ALA A 12 -16.85 -4.27 -27.24
N LEU A 13 -15.60 -4.58 -27.59
CA LEU A 13 -15.00 -5.86 -27.25
C LEU A 13 -15.08 -5.96 -25.72
N PRO A 14 -15.75 -6.99 -25.16
CA PRO A 14 -15.65 -7.22 -23.73
C PRO A 14 -14.16 -7.47 -23.47
N VAL A 15 -13.54 -6.58 -22.69
CA VAL A 15 -12.22 -6.84 -22.10
C VAL A 15 -12.41 -8.14 -21.34
N LEU A 16 -11.85 -9.24 -21.87
CA LEU A 16 -11.79 -10.50 -21.18
C LEU A 16 -10.99 -10.22 -19.90
N ALA A 17 -11.70 -10.09 -18.78
CA ALA A 17 -11.07 -10.05 -17.47
C ALA A 17 -10.40 -11.41 -17.27
N GLN A 18 -9.11 -11.48 -17.60
CA GLN A 18 -8.31 -12.69 -17.40
C GLN A 18 -8.32 -12.97 -15.90
N THR A 19 -9.06 -13.99 -15.51
CA THR A 19 -9.12 -14.42 -14.13
C THR A 19 -7.79 -15.10 -13.83
N ASP A 20 -7.06 -14.63 -12.83
CA ASP A 20 -5.79 -15.23 -12.45
C ASP A 20 -5.99 -16.71 -12.07
N THR A 21 -5.31 -17.61 -12.77
CA THR A 21 -5.33 -19.05 -12.47
C THR A 21 -3.96 -19.54 -12.03
N ILE A 22 -3.92 -20.66 -11.29
CA ILE A 22 -2.65 -21.27 -10.85
C ILE A 22 -1.76 -21.57 -12.05
N GLU A 23 -2.34 -22.04 -13.15
CA GLU A 23 -1.64 -22.33 -14.40
C GLU A 23 -1.02 -21.06 -14.98
N THR A 24 -1.78 -19.96 -15.02
CA THR A 24 -1.30 -18.66 -15.51
C THR A 24 -0.13 -18.15 -14.66
N ALA A 25 -0.22 -18.29 -13.34
CA ALA A 25 0.88 -17.93 -12.43
C ALA A 25 2.13 -18.78 -12.68
N GLN A 26 1.96 -20.10 -12.82
CA GLN A 26 3.06 -21.02 -13.11
C GLN A 26 3.72 -20.73 -14.44
N GLU A 27 2.96 -20.48 -15.50
CA GLU A 27 3.47 -20.13 -16.83
C GLU A 27 4.23 -18.81 -16.81
N THR A 28 3.67 -17.79 -16.15
CA THR A 28 4.32 -16.47 -16.00
C THR A 28 5.66 -16.60 -15.27
N ILE A 29 5.68 -17.30 -14.14
CA ILE A 29 6.91 -17.48 -13.36
C ILE A 29 7.92 -18.34 -14.14
N ARG A 30 7.47 -19.47 -14.72
CA ARG A 30 8.32 -20.41 -15.45
C ARG A 30 8.98 -19.76 -16.67
N SER A 31 8.24 -18.98 -17.44
CA SER A 31 8.75 -18.30 -18.64
C SER A 31 9.77 -17.21 -18.34
N ALA A 32 9.76 -16.67 -17.12
CA ALA A 32 10.72 -15.66 -16.68
C ALA A 32 12.02 -16.21 -16.07
N MET A 33 12.13 -17.54 -15.89
CA MET A 33 13.31 -18.19 -15.31
C MET A 33 14.38 -18.53 -16.36
N SER A 34 15.64 -18.63 -15.94
CA SER A 34 16.76 -18.94 -16.84
C SER A 34 16.67 -20.35 -17.43
N GLU A 35 16.05 -21.30 -16.72
CA GLU A 35 15.86 -22.68 -17.16
C GLU A 35 14.40 -23.14 -16.96
N PRO A 36 13.46 -22.69 -17.83
CA PRO A 36 12.02 -22.92 -17.65
C PRO A 36 11.62 -24.40 -17.44
N ALA A 37 12.30 -25.33 -18.13
CA ALA A 37 12.02 -26.76 -18.03
C ALA A 37 12.39 -27.39 -16.68
N LYS A 38 13.24 -26.73 -15.88
CA LYS A 38 13.69 -27.21 -14.57
C LYS A 38 12.95 -26.56 -13.40
N VAL A 39 12.03 -25.63 -13.68
CA VAL A 39 11.26 -24.93 -12.66
C VAL A 39 10.21 -25.87 -12.07
N GLN A 40 10.22 -26.00 -10.75
CA GLN A 40 9.26 -26.80 -10.01
C GLN A 40 8.43 -25.91 -9.08
N PHE A 41 7.20 -26.35 -8.81
CA PHE A 41 6.26 -25.63 -7.95
C PHE A 41 5.67 -26.57 -6.90
N LYS A 42 5.40 -26.06 -5.70
CA LYS A 42 4.65 -26.79 -4.66
C LYS A 42 3.86 -25.82 -3.77
N LEU A 43 3.00 -26.37 -2.90
CA LEU A 43 2.15 -25.61 -1.97
C LEU A 43 1.29 -24.51 -2.64
N LEU A 44 0.88 -24.77 -3.89
CA LEU A 44 0.07 -23.87 -4.71
C LEU A 44 -1.33 -23.69 -4.10
N ARG A 45 -1.75 -22.45 -3.94
CA ARG A 45 -3.05 -22.11 -3.36
C ARG A 45 -3.52 -20.75 -3.80
N HIS A 46 -4.84 -20.60 -3.84
CA HIS A 46 -5.50 -19.30 -3.96
C HIS A 46 -5.87 -18.80 -2.57
N ILE A 47 -5.51 -17.56 -2.24
CA ILE A 47 -5.83 -16.94 -0.95
C ILE A 47 -6.46 -15.56 -1.16
N LYS A 48 -7.17 -15.10 -0.13
CA LYS A 48 -7.48 -13.69 0.06
C LYS A 48 -6.58 -13.11 1.14
N ASN A 49 -5.93 -11.99 0.85
CA ASN A 49 -5.17 -11.24 1.83
C ASN A 49 -6.12 -10.54 2.85
N MET A 50 -5.59 -9.90 3.89
CA MET A 50 -6.34 -9.17 4.91
C MET A 50 -7.14 -7.98 4.35
N ARG A 51 -6.85 -7.54 3.12
CA ARG A 51 -7.64 -6.53 2.38
C ARG A 51 -8.72 -7.14 1.49
N GLY A 52 -8.85 -8.47 1.44
CA GLY A 52 -9.83 -9.19 0.61
C GLY A 52 -9.40 -9.37 -0.84
N GLU A 53 -8.17 -8.99 -1.19
CA GLU A 53 -7.61 -9.12 -2.54
C GLU A 53 -7.17 -10.57 -2.79
N ASP A 54 -7.47 -11.06 -3.99
CA ASP A 54 -7.12 -12.40 -4.45
C ASP A 54 -5.64 -12.49 -4.89
N TYR A 55 -4.95 -13.50 -4.40
CA TYR A 55 -3.56 -13.82 -4.75
C TYR A 55 -3.38 -15.32 -4.95
N ILE A 56 -2.50 -15.66 -5.89
CA ILE A 56 -1.99 -17.03 -6.04
C ILE A 56 -0.63 -17.10 -5.35
N CYS A 57 -0.51 -18.03 -4.42
CA CYS A 57 0.70 -18.28 -3.67
C CYS A 57 1.21 -19.69 -3.91
N GLY A 58 2.50 -19.89 -3.69
CA GLY A 58 3.12 -21.20 -3.63
C GLY A 58 4.60 -21.06 -3.36
N GLU A 59 5.34 -22.14 -3.59
CA GLU A 59 6.79 -22.13 -3.58
C GLU A 59 7.32 -22.53 -4.95
N VAL A 60 8.40 -21.87 -5.37
CA VAL A 60 9.09 -22.13 -6.62
C VAL A 60 10.54 -22.52 -6.34
N PHE A 61 11.04 -23.48 -7.12
CA PHE A 61 12.45 -23.88 -7.14
C PHE A 61 12.97 -23.80 -8.58
N SER A 62 14.13 -23.17 -8.77
CA SER A 62 14.85 -23.11 -10.04
C SER A 62 16.34 -23.30 -9.73
N PRO A 63 17.00 -24.39 -10.14
CA PRO A 63 18.39 -24.66 -9.75
C PRO A 63 19.36 -23.50 -9.99
N ARG A 64 19.15 -22.73 -11.06
CA ARG A 64 20.01 -21.62 -11.47
C ARG A 64 19.64 -20.28 -10.84
N ASP A 65 18.34 -20.01 -10.68
CA ASP A 65 17.85 -18.71 -10.20
C ASP A 65 17.59 -18.72 -8.68
N HIS A 66 17.06 -19.83 -8.17
CA HIS A 66 16.63 -20.05 -6.79
C HIS A 66 16.91 -21.50 -6.35
N SER A 67 18.14 -21.76 -5.88
CA SER A 67 18.62 -23.10 -5.47
C SER A 67 17.94 -23.69 -4.22
N THR A 68 16.95 -23.00 -3.67
CA THR A 68 16.08 -23.46 -2.58
C THR A 68 14.63 -23.13 -2.93
N TRP A 69 13.68 -23.85 -2.32
CA TRP A 69 12.26 -23.48 -2.44
C TRP A 69 12.04 -22.07 -1.89
N ARG A 70 11.42 -21.20 -2.70
CA ARG A 70 11.13 -19.81 -2.33
C ARG A 70 9.64 -19.53 -2.47
N PRO A 71 8.99 -18.94 -1.45
CA PRO A 71 7.62 -18.50 -1.58
C PRO A 71 7.48 -17.47 -2.72
N PHE A 72 6.35 -17.51 -3.41
CA PHE A 72 6.00 -16.50 -4.40
C PHE A 72 4.57 -15.98 -4.18
N ALA A 73 4.34 -14.77 -4.68
CA ALA A 73 3.03 -14.15 -4.81
C ALA A 73 2.78 -13.81 -6.28
N TYR A 74 1.55 -14.04 -6.75
CA TYR A 74 1.12 -13.68 -8.10
C TYR A 74 -0.27 -13.05 -8.07
N ARG A 75 -0.45 -11.96 -8.85
CA ARG A 75 -1.72 -11.29 -9.09
C ARG A 75 -1.63 -10.43 -10.36
N SER A 76 -2.61 -10.57 -11.24
CA SER A 76 -2.86 -9.76 -12.43
C SER A 76 -1.62 -9.59 -13.31
N GLY A 77 -0.96 -10.70 -13.63
CA GLY A 77 0.27 -10.73 -14.45
C GLY A 77 1.55 -10.31 -13.72
N LYS A 78 1.46 -9.76 -12.50
CA LYS A 78 2.63 -9.46 -11.66
C LYS A 78 2.93 -10.64 -10.74
N TYR A 79 4.21 -11.01 -10.63
CA TYR A 79 4.69 -11.95 -9.62
C TYR A 79 5.83 -11.36 -8.80
N MET A 80 6.05 -11.92 -7.62
CA MET A 80 7.24 -11.67 -6.81
C MET A 80 7.66 -12.93 -6.07
N ILE A 81 8.96 -13.21 -6.07
CA ILE A 81 9.56 -14.33 -5.35
C ILE A 81 10.34 -13.76 -4.17
N ASP A 82 10.16 -14.38 -3.00
CA ASP A 82 10.84 -13.93 -1.79
C ASP A 82 12.36 -13.86 -1.97
N GLY A 83 12.95 -12.74 -1.59
CA GLY A 83 14.38 -12.45 -1.74
C GLY A 83 14.81 -11.98 -3.13
N SER A 84 13.89 -11.83 -4.08
CA SER A 84 14.18 -11.40 -5.47
C SER A 84 13.79 -9.94 -5.76
N TYR A 85 13.75 -9.12 -4.72
CA TYR A 85 13.27 -7.74 -4.77
C TYR A 85 14.27 -6.82 -5.49
N LYS A 86 13.80 -6.05 -6.46
CA LYS A 86 14.62 -5.03 -7.15
C LYS A 86 14.24 -3.62 -6.72
N LEU A 87 12.96 -3.42 -6.40
CA LEU A 87 12.39 -2.14 -6.03
C LEU A 87 11.65 -2.23 -4.69
N PRO A 88 11.49 -1.12 -3.93
CA PRO A 88 10.68 -1.10 -2.72
C PRO A 88 9.25 -1.61 -2.92
N GLU A 89 8.67 -1.40 -4.10
CA GLU A 89 7.34 -1.85 -4.50
C GLU A 89 7.24 -3.37 -4.60
N ASP A 90 8.36 -4.07 -4.80
CA ASP A 90 8.43 -5.52 -4.88
C ASP A 90 8.30 -6.14 -3.49
N ILE A 91 9.04 -5.58 -2.52
CA ILE A 91 8.92 -5.95 -1.11
C ILE A 91 7.49 -5.70 -0.64
N LYS A 92 6.91 -4.55 -1.01
CA LYS A 92 5.54 -4.19 -0.65
C LYS A 92 4.51 -5.15 -1.26
N PHE A 93 4.63 -5.47 -2.54
CA PHE A 93 3.75 -6.41 -3.22
C PHE A 93 3.79 -7.77 -2.54
N PHE A 94 4.98 -8.30 -2.26
CA PHE A 94 5.13 -9.62 -1.64
C PHE A 94 4.65 -9.63 -0.19
N THR A 95 5.10 -8.69 0.64
CA THR A 95 4.70 -8.63 2.05
C THR A 95 3.19 -8.46 2.20
N GLN A 96 2.52 -7.64 1.37
CA GLN A 96 1.06 -7.42 1.46
C GLN A 96 0.20 -8.49 0.77
N SER A 97 0.80 -9.50 0.15
CA SER A 97 0.07 -10.55 -0.56
C SER A 97 -0.56 -11.60 0.35
N GLY A 98 -0.06 -11.75 1.59
CA GLY A 98 -0.36 -12.90 2.45
C GLY A 98 0.40 -14.18 2.09
N CYS A 99 1.14 -14.21 0.97
CA CYS A 99 1.86 -15.40 0.51
C CYS A 99 3.10 -15.74 1.35
N GLY A 100 3.72 -14.73 1.97
CA GLY A 100 4.81 -14.91 2.94
C GLY A 100 4.34 -15.25 4.36
N GLY A 101 3.03 -15.41 4.57
CA GLY A 101 2.42 -15.70 5.87
C GLY A 101 1.76 -14.48 6.51
N LYS A 102 0.85 -14.73 7.45
CA LYS A 102 0.04 -13.69 8.12
C LYS A 102 0.87 -12.69 8.91
N GLU A 103 1.97 -13.14 9.52
CA GLU A 103 2.87 -12.30 10.30
C GLU A 103 3.57 -11.28 9.38
N LEU A 104 4.16 -11.74 8.28
CA LEU A 104 4.78 -10.87 7.28
C LEU A 104 3.78 -9.92 6.62
N GLU A 105 2.55 -10.40 6.40
CA GLU A 105 1.46 -9.56 5.92
C GLU A 105 1.11 -8.45 6.91
N THR A 106 0.99 -8.80 8.19
CA THR A 106 0.75 -7.83 9.26
C THR A 106 1.87 -6.79 9.28
N ILE A 107 3.15 -7.21 9.30
CA ILE A 107 4.30 -6.30 9.26
C ILE A 107 4.26 -5.37 8.03
N GLY A 108 3.98 -5.92 6.84
CA GLY A 108 3.89 -5.17 5.59
C GLY A 108 2.72 -4.19 5.55
N LEU A 109 1.61 -4.51 6.21
CA LEU A 109 0.46 -3.62 6.36
C LEU A 109 0.74 -2.52 7.38
N THR A 110 1.31 -2.86 8.54
CA THR A 110 1.60 -1.92 9.62
C THR A 110 2.68 -0.92 9.22
N ARG A 111 3.73 -1.32 8.49
CA ARG A 111 4.75 -0.38 7.97
C ARG A 111 4.19 0.63 6.98
N LYS A 112 3.27 0.20 6.11
CA LYS A 112 2.57 1.11 5.17
C LYS A 112 1.63 2.04 5.92
N GLN A 113 0.87 1.52 6.89
CA GLN A 113 -0.01 2.32 7.73
C GLN A 113 0.79 3.34 8.53
N ALA A 114 1.90 2.96 9.15
CA ALA A 114 2.80 3.87 9.86
C ALA A 114 3.31 4.99 8.96
N SER A 115 3.87 4.65 7.78
CA SER A 115 4.39 5.66 6.86
C SER A 115 3.29 6.59 6.34
N TYR A 116 2.10 6.05 6.08
CA TYR A 116 0.95 6.85 5.64
C TYR A 116 0.41 7.74 6.75
N MET A 117 0.27 7.22 7.97
CA MET A 117 -0.19 7.98 9.12
C MET A 117 0.80 9.10 9.46
N CYS A 118 2.11 8.84 9.38
CA CYS A 118 3.12 9.87 9.55
C CYS A 118 3.00 10.95 8.46
N GLY A 119 2.93 10.57 7.17
CA GLY A 119 2.77 11.54 6.09
C GLY A 119 1.48 12.37 6.22
N MET A 120 0.36 11.72 6.54
CA MET A 120 -0.92 12.40 6.76
C MET A 120 -0.86 13.37 7.96
N SER A 121 -0.22 12.97 9.06
CA SER A 121 -0.03 13.85 10.22
C SER A 121 0.83 15.06 9.86
N TRP A 122 1.91 14.86 9.08
CA TRP A 122 2.75 15.96 8.61
C TRP A 122 1.98 16.94 7.72
N GLU A 123 1.25 16.43 6.71
CA GLU A 123 0.40 17.25 5.85
C GLU A 123 -0.61 18.05 6.67
N MET A 124 -1.26 17.43 7.66
CA MET A 124 -2.23 18.08 8.53
C MET A 124 -1.60 19.22 9.35
N ILE A 125 -0.36 19.05 9.81
CA ILE A 125 0.40 20.10 10.52
C ILE A 125 0.73 21.25 9.57
N THR A 126 1.25 20.95 8.37
CA THR A 126 1.60 21.99 7.38
C THR A 126 0.39 22.72 6.83
N ASP A 127 -0.77 22.06 6.70
CA ASP A 127 -2.05 22.67 6.34
C ASP A 127 -2.38 23.83 7.30
N VAL A 128 -2.14 23.65 8.60
CA VAL A 128 -2.40 24.70 9.60
C VAL A 128 -1.26 25.69 9.70
N VAL A 129 -0.03 25.20 9.84
CA VAL A 129 1.13 25.99 10.22
C VAL A 129 1.70 26.78 9.04
N VAL A 130 1.77 26.17 7.85
CA VAL A 130 2.32 26.78 6.62
C VAL A 130 1.20 27.39 5.78
N SER A 131 0.13 26.63 5.52
CA SER A 131 -0.95 27.05 4.63
C SER A 131 -2.04 27.88 5.32
N GLY A 132 -2.00 28.02 6.65
CA GLY A 132 -2.92 28.86 7.41
C GLY A 132 -4.36 28.36 7.45
N LEU A 133 -4.60 27.07 7.18
CA LEU A 133 -5.93 26.48 7.30
C LEU A 133 -6.36 26.41 8.77
N THR A 134 -7.68 26.37 8.98
CA THR A 134 -8.22 26.13 10.32
C THR A 134 -7.95 24.68 10.74
N LEU A 135 -7.84 24.45 12.06
CA LEU A 135 -7.69 23.11 12.63
C LEU A 135 -8.78 22.15 12.12
N GLU A 136 -10.01 22.65 12.04
CA GLU A 136 -11.15 21.88 11.56
C GLU A 136 -11.01 21.49 10.08
N LYS A 137 -10.55 22.40 9.23
CA LYS A 137 -10.39 22.15 7.80
C LYS A 137 -9.25 21.16 7.53
N ALA A 138 -8.14 21.29 8.25
CA ALA A 138 -7.02 20.33 8.18
C ALA A 138 -7.46 18.93 8.64
N ALA A 139 -8.21 18.84 9.74
CA ALA A 139 -8.76 17.58 10.23
C ALA A 139 -9.74 16.95 9.23
N ASP A 140 -10.59 17.73 8.56
CA ASP A 140 -11.50 17.24 7.51
C ASP A 140 -10.72 16.68 6.29
N ASN A 141 -9.64 17.36 5.88
CA ASN A 141 -8.77 16.89 4.79
C ASN A 141 -8.11 15.54 5.15
N ALA A 142 -7.54 15.44 6.35
CA ALA A 142 -6.94 14.20 6.84
C ALA A 142 -7.96 13.06 6.96
N LEU A 143 -9.16 13.35 7.45
CA LEU A 143 -10.25 12.38 7.57
C LEU A 143 -10.73 11.86 6.21
N ALA A 144 -10.77 12.71 5.18
CA ALA A 144 -11.05 12.26 3.81
C ALA A 144 -9.98 11.27 3.31
N LYS A 145 -8.72 11.51 3.64
CA LYS A 145 -7.60 10.59 3.35
C LYS A 145 -7.73 9.27 4.12
N VAL A 146 -8.11 9.29 5.39
CA VAL A 146 -8.41 8.06 6.17
C VAL A 146 -9.53 7.25 5.52
N LYS A 147 -10.64 7.90 5.14
CA LYS A 147 -11.77 7.24 4.50
C LYS A 147 -11.42 6.63 3.14
N SER A 148 -10.49 7.25 2.40
CA SER A 148 -10.01 6.68 1.13
C SER A 148 -9.22 5.38 1.33
N LEU A 149 -8.57 5.21 2.49
CA LEU A 149 -7.83 4.00 2.83
C LEU A 149 -8.67 2.91 3.47
N ASP A 150 -9.68 3.30 4.26
CA ASP A 150 -10.67 2.37 4.81
C ASP A 150 -12.09 2.85 4.53
N PRO A 151 -12.63 2.53 3.34
CA PRO A 151 -13.98 2.92 2.95
C PRO A 151 -15.08 2.36 3.86
N ARG A 152 -14.77 1.38 4.71
CA ARG A 152 -15.70 0.71 5.61
C ARG A 152 -15.75 1.34 7.00
N MET A 153 -14.97 2.40 7.26
CA MET A 153 -14.99 3.11 8.53
C MET A 153 -16.43 3.56 8.86
N PRO A 154 -17.00 3.10 9.98
CA PRO A 154 -18.34 3.48 10.39
C PRO A 154 -18.48 4.99 10.57
N SER A 155 -19.59 5.57 10.11
CA SER A 155 -19.88 6.99 10.27
C SER A 155 -19.81 7.45 11.73
N SER A 156 -20.12 6.57 12.69
CA SER A 156 -20.04 6.83 14.12
C SER A 156 -18.61 7.01 14.65
N GLN A 157 -17.61 6.45 13.98
CA GLN A 157 -16.19 6.64 14.34
C GLN A 157 -15.60 7.90 13.70
N LYS A 158 -16.28 8.46 12.69
CA LYS A 158 -15.80 9.63 11.94
C LYS A 158 -15.62 10.86 12.83
N ASP A 159 -16.62 11.19 13.63
CA ASP A 159 -16.58 12.38 14.48
C ASP A 159 -15.58 12.22 15.64
N GLN A 160 -15.45 11.00 16.17
CA GLN A 160 -14.43 10.66 17.16
C GLN A 160 -13.02 10.82 16.59
N VAL A 161 -12.76 10.29 15.40
CA VAL A 161 -11.45 10.41 14.73
C VAL A 161 -11.15 11.88 14.39
N LYS A 162 -12.13 12.64 13.90
CA LYS A 162 -11.98 14.09 13.66
C LYS A 162 -11.60 14.83 14.95
N GLY A 163 -12.24 14.52 16.08
CA GLY A 163 -11.90 15.10 17.38
C GLY A 163 -10.45 14.85 17.79
N ILE A 164 -9.99 13.59 17.70
CA ILE A 164 -8.60 13.22 18.03
C ILE A 164 -7.58 13.98 17.15
N LEU A 165 -7.86 14.11 15.85
CA LEU A 165 -7.01 14.86 14.92
C LEU A 165 -6.95 16.35 15.30
N MET A 166 -8.08 16.95 15.66
CA MET A 166 -8.15 18.35 16.08
C MET A 166 -7.42 18.59 17.40
N ASP A 167 -7.56 17.69 18.38
CA ASP A 167 -6.85 17.80 19.66
C ASP A 167 -5.33 17.70 19.47
N THR A 168 -4.90 16.78 18.61
CA THR A 168 -3.47 16.61 18.25
C THR A 168 -2.91 17.87 17.60
N LEU A 169 -3.65 18.46 16.64
CA LEU A 169 -3.23 19.72 16.02
C LEU A 169 -3.20 20.86 17.04
N LYS A 170 -4.15 20.92 17.95
CA LYS A 170 -4.20 21.95 18.99
C LYS A 170 -3.00 21.87 19.92
N GLU A 171 -2.55 20.67 20.27
CA GLU A 171 -1.33 20.46 21.04
C GLU A 171 -0.11 20.97 20.29
N ILE A 172 0.09 20.54 19.04
CA ILE A 172 1.25 20.93 18.22
C ILE A 172 1.27 22.45 17.95
N THR A 173 0.12 23.03 17.65
CA THR A 173 0.00 24.47 17.36
C THR A 173 0.00 25.36 18.60
N SER A 174 -0.04 24.77 19.81
CA SER A 174 0.11 25.52 21.06
C SER A 174 1.57 25.86 21.37
N ASP A 175 2.53 25.13 20.78
CA ASP A 175 3.95 25.42 20.93
C ASP A 175 4.42 26.38 19.84
N LYS A 176 4.63 27.64 20.23
CA LYS A 176 5.06 28.71 19.33
C LYS A 176 6.44 28.43 18.72
N HIS A 177 7.37 27.83 19.47
CA HIS A 177 8.71 27.52 18.96
C HIS A 177 8.65 26.46 17.87
N VAL A 178 7.85 25.42 18.08
CA VAL A 178 7.61 24.37 17.08
C VAL A 178 6.94 24.96 15.83
N MET A 179 5.94 25.83 16.00
CA MET A 179 5.29 26.48 14.85
C MET A 179 6.25 27.39 14.06
N ASP A 180 7.08 28.16 14.75
CA ASP A 180 8.02 29.08 14.10
C ASP A 180 9.11 28.31 13.33
N ASP A 181 9.61 27.19 13.90
CA ASP A 181 10.59 26.30 13.24
C ASP A 181 10.00 25.67 11.97
N ILE A 182 8.80 25.08 12.06
CA ILE A 182 8.12 24.47 10.90
C ILE A 182 7.86 25.51 9.80
N LYS A 183 7.48 26.75 10.16
CA LYS A 183 7.26 27.83 9.18
C LYS A 183 8.53 28.24 8.46
N GLN A 184 9.65 28.33 9.19
CA GLN A 184 10.92 28.81 8.65
C GLN A 184 11.65 27.70 7.87
N HIS A 185 11.49 26.45 8.28
CA HIS A 185 12.26 25.31 7.79
C HIS A 185 11.40 24.05 7.53
N PRO A 186 10.33 24.15 6.70
CA PRO A 186 9.35 23.07 6.55
C PRO A 186 9.97 21.73 6.11
N GLU A 187 10.91 21.73 5.15
CA GLU A 187 11.56 20.50 4.67
C GLU A 187 12.44 19.84 5.76
N ALA A 188 13.17 20.64 6.54
CA ALA A 188 14.02 20.10 7.61
C ALA A 188 13.18 19.56 8.78
N SER A 189 12.10 20.26 9.13
CA SER A 189 11.16 19.82 10.15
C SER A 189 10.38 18.56 9.70
N GLU A 190 10.09 18.41 8.40
CA GLU A 190 9.51 17.18 7.83
C GLU A 190 10.41 15.98 8.06
N ASP A 191 11.70 16.08 7.72
CA ASP A 191 12.63 14.97 7.86
C ASP A 191 12.78 14.51 9.32
N VAL A 192 12.85 15.46 10.25
CA VAL A 192 12.90 15.18 11.70
C VAL A 192 11.61 14.52 12.16
N PHE A 193 10.46 15.07 11.78
CA PHE A 193 9.15 14.53 12.13
C PHE A 193 8.95 13.11 11.58
N MET A 194 9.26 12.90 10.30
CA MET A 194 9.09 11.62 9.62
C MET A 194 10.00 10.55 10.22
N THR A 195 11.23 10.91 10.61
CA THR A 195 12.13 10.00 11.31
C THR A 195 11.57 9.60 12.67
N TYR A 196 11.18 10.58 13.50
CA TYR A 196 10.65 10.32 14.83
C TYR A 196 9.34 9.51 14.79
N CYS A 197 8.41 9.91 13.91
CA CYS A 197 7.11 9.26 13.79
C CYS A 197 7.24 7.81 13.34
N LYS A 198 8.10 7.50 12.36
CA LYS A 198 8.32 6.11 11.91
C LYS A 198 8.93 5.24 13.02
N VAL A 199 9.86 5.78 13.80
CA VAL A 199 10.46 5.07 14.95
C VAL A 199 9.38 4.77 15.99
N LYS A 200 8.60 5.78 16.40
CA LYS A 200 7.52 5.62 17.38
C LYS A 200 6.43 4.64 16.94
N MET A 201 6.04 4.69 15.67
CA MET A 201 5.08 3.72 15.13
C MET A 201 5.66 2.30 15.13
N THR A 202 6.96 2.13 14.94
CA THR A 202 7.60 0.80 15.02
C THR A 202 7.63 0.28 16.46
N GLU A 203 7.80 1.15 17.45
CA GLU A 203 7.73 0.79 18.89
C GLU A 203 6.31 0.40 19.33
N LEU A 204 5.29 1.12 18.84
CA LEU A 204 3.89 0.87 19.18
C LEU A 204 3.33 -0.39 18.52
N PHE A 205 3.94 -0.84 17.42
CA PHE A 205 3.57 -2.05 16.70
C PHE A 205 4.80 -2.95 16.48
N PRO A 206 5.34 -3.55 17.55
CA PRO A 206 6.52 -4.38 17.44
C PRO A 206 6.22 -5.60 16.58
N SER A 207 7.16 -5.93 15.68
CA SER A 207 7.14 -7.17 14.91
C SER A 207 7.55 -8.30 15.87
N ASN A 208 6.58 -8.99 16.46
CA ASN A 208 6.82 -10.22 17.22
C ASN A 208 7.01 -11.39 16.28
#